data_AF-A0A150IJD8-F1
#
_entry.id   AF-A0A150IJD8-F1
#
_cell.length_a   1.000
_cell.length_b   1.000
_cell.length_c   1.000
_cell.angle_alpha   90.00
_cell.angle_beta   90.00
_cell.angle_gamma   90.00
#
_symmetry.space_group_name_H-M   'P 1'
#
loop_
_entity.id
_entity.type
_entity.pdbx_description
1 polymer ?
#
loop_
_entity_poly.entity_id
_entity_poly.type
_entity_poly.pdbx_seq_one_letter_code
_entity_poly.pdbx_strand_id
1 'polypeptide(L)'
;MIDVSLRLKEGMLFRKGSPNFSISQIKCYHEDEGSYETSIINAPSHIGTHIDIINKNNKIDLHRFMGRGILIDIPEYNTKTITLEQIKNKSSVKQDDFVFFRSSWSNYLGCEKYFEHPELSFEVIEWLSNMKINMIR
;
A
#
# COMPACT_ATOMS: atom_id res chain seq x y z
N MET A 1 -4.31 7.84 16.93
CA MET A 1 -4.33 7.04 15.69
C MET A 1 -3.54 7.79 14.64
N ILE A 2 -2.69 7.12 13.86
CA ILE A 2 -1.91 7.73 12.77
C ILE A 2 -2.47 7.18 11.47
N ASP A 3 -2.84 8.07 10.55
CA ASP A 3 -3.27 7.67 9.21
C ASP A 3 -2.03 7.44 8.34
N VAL A 4 -1.96 6.25 7.76
CA VAL A 4 -0.89 5.82 6.84
C VAL A 4 -1.43 5.59 5.43
N SER A 5 -2.62 6.08 5.12
CA SER A 5 -3.24 5.97 3.80
C SER A 5 -2.92 7.16 2.91
N LEU A 6 -2.87 6.91 1.60
CA LEU A 6 -2.79 7.96 0.61
C LEU A 6 -4.18 8.46 0.26
N ARG A 7 -4.35 9.78 0.25
CA ARG A 7 -5.56 10.40 -0.29
C ARG A 7 -5.60 10.20 -1.81
N LEU A 8 -6.60 9.47 -2.29
CA LEU A 8 -6.87 9.33 -3.71
C LEU A 8 -7.29 10.68 -4.31
N LYS A 9 -6.80 10.95 -5.53
CA LYS A 9 -7.08 12.17 -6.29
C LYS A 9 -7.46 11.79 -7.71
N GLU A 10 -8.37 12.56 -8.30
CA GLU A 10 -8.75 12.43 -9.71
C GLU A 10 -7.50 12.37 -10.60
N GLY A 11 -7.46 11.42 -11.54
CA GLY A 11 -6.33 11.24 -12.44
C GLY A 11 -5.11 10.54 -11.81
N MET A 12 -5.17 10.10 -10.56
CA MET A 12 -4.06 9.37 -9.93
C MET A 12 -3.82 8.04 -10.66
N LEU A 13 -2.54 7.72 -10.88
CA LEU A 13 -2.08 6.50 -11.52
C LEU A 13 -1.40 5.57 -10.50
N PHE A 14 -1.62 4.27 -10.67
CA PHE A 14 -0.81 3.25 -9.99
C PHE A 14 0.56 3.12 -10.67
N ARG A 15 0.57 2.87 -11.99
CA ARG A 15 1.76 2.80 -12.84
C ARG A 15 1.46 3.29 -14.26
N LYS A 16 2.51 3.62 -15.02
CA LYS A 16 2.37 3.97 -16.44
C LYS A 16 1.62 2.87 -17.20
N GLY A 17 0.56 3.23 -17.92
CA GLY A 17 -0.31 2.31 -18.66
C GLY A 17 -1.50 1.73 -17.87
N SER A 18 -1.62 1.98 -16.55
CA SER A 18 -2.83 1.63 -15.79
C SER A 18 -3.97 2.62 -16.05
N PRO A 19 -5.24 2.22 -15.86
CA PRO A 19 -6.35 3.17 -15.83
C PRO A 19 -6.16 4.21 -14.71
N ASN A 20 -6.65 5.42 -14.94
CA ASN A 20 -6.71 6.46 -13.92
C ASN A 20 -7.77 6.12 -12.87
N PHE A 21 -7.53 6.55 -11.63
CA PHE A 21 -8.62 6.74 -10.68
C PHE A 21 -9.52 7.88 -11.15
N SER A 22 -10.84 7.65 -11.12
CA SER A 22 -11.83 8.71 -11.32
C SER A 22 -12.97 8.65 -10.31
N ILE A 23 -13.48 9.82 -9.97
CA ILE A 23 -14.66 10.02 -9.15
C ILE A 23 -15.54 11.10 -9.77
N SER A 24 -16.80 10.78 -10.03
CA SER A 24 -17.79 11.73 -10.53
C SER A 24 -19.02 11.73 -9.63
N GLN A 25 -19.55 12.92 -9.36
CA GLN A 25 -20.83 13.07 -8.67
C GLN A 25 -21.96 13.09 -9.69
N ILE A 26 -23.05 12.40 -9.38
CA ILE A 26 -24.26 12.34 -10.18
C ILE A 26 -25.47 12.71 -9.33
N LYS A 27 -26.43 13.37 -9.96
CA LYS A 27 -27.76 13.61 -9.39
C LYS A 27 -28.68 12.50 -9.84
N CYS A 28 -29.43 11.96 -8.89
CA CYS A 28 -30.39 10.90 -9.10
C CYS A 28 -31.75 11.35 -8.58
N TYR A 29 -32.79 10.65 -9.02
CA TYR A 29 -34.16 10.88 -8.58
C TYR A 29 -34.81 9.52 -8.32
N HIS A 30 -35.44 9.38 -7.17
CA HIS A 30 -36.29 8.25 -6.81
C HIS A 30 -37.73 8.75 -6.67
N GLU A 31 -38.70 8.00 -7.19
CA GLU A 31 -40.10 8.44 -7.25
C GLU A 31 -40.69 8.74 -5.87
N ASP A 32 -40.37 7.93 -4.85
CA ASP A 32 -40.87 8.12 -3.47
C ASP A 32 -39.95 8.97 -2.58
N GLU A 33 -38.64 9.05 -2.88
CA GLU A 33 -37.64 9.67 -1.99
C GLU A 33 -37.17 11.04 -2.50
N GLY A 34 -37.47 11.38 -3.76
CA GLY A 34 -37.07 12.63 -4.39
C GLY A 34 -35.63 12.62 -4.91
N SER A 35 -35.04 13.82 -4.99
CA SER A 35 -33.71 14.04 -5.55
C SER A 35 -32.60 13.73 -4.53
N TYR A 36 -31.57 13.02 -4.97
CA TYR A 36 -30.38 12.73 -4.16
C TYR A 36 -29.09 12.79 -5.00
N GLU A 37 -27.94 12.81 -4.34
CA GLU A 37 -26.63 12.82 -4.99
C GLU A 37 -25.85 11.56 -4.60
N THR A 38 -25.10 11.00 -5.54
CA THR A 38 -24.18 9.89 -5.28
C THR A 38 -22.93 10.04 -6.13
N SER A 39 -21.91 9.22 -5.86
CA SER A 39 -20.65 9.23 -6.58
C SER A 39 -20.41 7.90 -7.30
N ILE A 40 -19.97 7.98 -8.54
CA ILE A 40 -19.40 6.83 -9.26
C ILE A 40 -17.89 6.87 -9.04
N ILE A 41 -17.34 5.79 -8.50
CA ILE A 41 -15.90 5.64 -8.26
C ILE A 41 -15.36 4.54 -9.18
N ASN A 42 -14.41 4.88 -10.03
CA ASN A 42 -13.64 3.92 -10.82
C ASN A 42 -12.22 3.88 -10.26
N ALA A 43 -11.86 2.75 -9.66
CA ALA A 43 -10.58 2.58 -8.99
C ALA A 43 -9.91 1.26 -9.43
N PRO A 44 -8.70 1.30 -10.02
CA PRO A 44 -7.86 0.11 -10.12
C PRO A 44 -7.58 -0.47 -8.72
N SER A 45 -7.59 -1.80 -8.55
CA SER A 45 -7.39 -2.43 -7.24
C SER A 45 -6.06 -2.10 -6.57
N HIS A 46 -5.04 -1.77 -7.37
CA HIS A 46 -3.69 -1.41 -6.90
C HIS A 46 -3.48 0.10 -6.72
N ILE A 47 -4.53 0.92 -6.80
CA ILE A 47 -4.38 2.37 -6.67
C ILE A 47 -4.13 2.80 -5.22
N GLY A 48 -3.15 3.68 -5.01
CA GLY A 48 -2.87 4.27 -3.69
C GLY A 48 -2.46 3.21 -2.65
N THR A 49 -2.92 3.38 -1.42
CA THR A 49 -2.70 2.40 -0.34
C THR A 49 -3.67 1.23 -0.50
N HIS A 50 -3.12 0.03 -0.72
CA HIS A 50 -3.90 -1.18 -0.97
C HIS A 50 -3.22 -2.40 -0.34
N ILE A 51 -3.88 -3.56 -0.40
CA ILE A 51 -3.35 -4.85 0.02
C ILE A 51 -3.40 -5.79 -1.19
N ASP A 52 -2.27 -6.37 -1.55
CA ASP A 52 -2.20 -7.35 -2.62
C ASP A 52 -2.75 -8.71 -2.19
N ILE A 53 -3.54 -9.32 -3.07
CA ILE A 53 -4.10 -10.65 -2.88
C ILE A 53 -3.69 -11.51 -4.07
N ILE A 54 -3.04 -12.64 -3.80
CA ILE A 54 -2.46 -13.54 -4.82
C ILE A 54 -3.53 -14.08 -5.78
N ASN A 55 -4.72 -14.41 -5.26
CA ASN A 55 -5.82 -14.89 -6.09
C ASN A 55 -7.19 -14.43 -5.55
N LYS A 56 -8.17 -14.31 -6.44
CA LYS A 56 -9.53 -13.84 -6.12
C LYS A 56 -10.29 -14.72 -5.11
N ASN A 57 -9.89 -15.98 -4.95
CA ASN A 57 -10.54 -16.95 -4.08
C ASN A 57 -9.83 -17.06 -2.72
N ASN A 58 -8.80 -16.25 -2.48
CA ASN A 58 -7.98 -16.37 -1.29
C ASN A 58 -8.77 -15.88 -0.08
N LYS A 59 -9.08 -16.80 0.84
CA LYS A 59 -9.75 -16.46 2.10
C LYS A 59 -8.68 -16.11 3.13
N ILE A 60 -8.54 -14.82 3.42
CA ILE A 60 -7.63 -14.32 4.45
C ILE A 60 -8.45 -14.17 5.74
N ASP A 61 -7.96 -14.74 6.83
CA ASP A 61 -8.58 -14.57 8.15
C ASP A 61 -8.56 -13.08 8.55
N LEU A 62 -9.71 -12.56 9.01
CA LEU A 62 -9.87 -11.17 9.42
C LEU A 62 -8.92 -10.77 10.56
N HIS A 63 -8.54 -11.72 11.41
CA HIS A 63 -7.57 -11.47 12.48
C HIS A 63 -6.19 -11.05 11.95
N ARG A 64 -5.87 -11.41 10.69
CA ARG A 64 -4.61 -11.00 10.04
C ARG A 64 -4.58 -9.53 9.63
N PHE A 65 -5.66 -8.74 9.79
CA PHE A 65 -5.65 -7.31 9.48
C PHE A 65 -5.39 -6.42 10.70
N MET A 66 -5.20 -7.03 11.88
CA MET A 66 -4.89 -6.31 13.12
C MET A 66 -3.73 -6.98 13.84
N GLY A 67 -2.74 -6.21 14.27
CA GLY A 67 -1.61 -6.76 15.00
C GLY A 67 -0.55 -5.73 15.31
N ARG A 68 0.57 -6.21 15.84
CA ARG A 68 1.72 -5.39 16.17
C ARG A 68 2.41 -4.93 14.90
N GLY A 69 2.60 -3.63 14.76
CA GLY A 69 3.43 -3.04 13.71
C GLY A 69 4.86 -2.83 14.17
N ILE A 70 5.82 -3.08 13.28
CA ILE A 70 7.21 -2.66 13.42
C ILE A 70 7.60 -1.78 12.23
N LEU A 71 8.20 -0.64 12.52
CA LEU A 71 8.75 0.26 11.52
C LEU A 71 10.24 -0.02 11.34
N ILE A 72 10.65 -0.23 10.09
CA ILE A 72 12.04 -0.30 9.65
C ILE A 72 12.33 0.96 8.87
N ASP A 73 13.22 1.78 9.39
CA ASP A 73 13.66 2.99 8.71
C ASP A 73 14.72 2.67 7.68
N ILE A 74 14.39 2.95 6.42
CA ILE A 74 15.34 2.87 5.32
C ILE A 74 15.89 4.27 5.11
N PRO A 75 17.21 4.46 5.25
CA PRO A 75 17.78 5.78 5.05
C PRO A 75 17.59 6.22 3.59
N GLU A 76 17.44 7.54 3.37
CA GLU A 76 17.10 8.17 2.08
C GLU A 76 18.16 8.02 0.97
N TYR A 77 19.12 7.12 1.13
CA TYR A 77 20.12 6.87 0.10
C TYR A 77 19.47 6.26 -1.13
N ASN A 78 20.02 6.60 -2.29
CA ASN A 78 19.57 6.23 -3.63
C ASN A 78 19.74 4.72 -3.92
N THR A 79 19.23 3.86 -3.04
CA THR A 79 19.27 2.42 -3.17
C THR A 79 17.99 1.96 -3.83
N LYS A 80 18.09 1.53 -5.09
CA LYS A 80 16.99 0.87 -5.80
C LYS A 80 16.53 -0.39 -5.08
N THR A 81 17.44 -1.06 -4.40
CA THR A 81 17.18 -2.32 -3.70
C THR A 81 17.57 -2.19 -2.24
N ILE A 82 16.63 -2.50 -1.35
CA ILE A 82 16.80 -2.54 0.10
C ILE A 82 17.38 -3.90 0.47
N THR A 83 18.59 -3.91 1.01
CA THR A 83 19.31 -5.11 1.43
C THR A 83 19.11 -5.40 2.91
N LEU A 84 19.41 -6.63 3.30
CA LEU A 84 19.31 -7.05 4.69
C LEU A 84 20.25 -6.22 5.55
N GLU A 85 21.47 -5.90 5.11
CA GLU A 85 22.44 -5.07 5.83
C GLU A 85 21.90 -3.69 6.25
N GLN A 86 21.00 -3.10 5.46
CA GLN A 86 20.42 -1.78 5.74
C GLN A 86 19.38 -1.82 6.88
N ILE A 87 18.87 -3.00 7.24
CA ILE A 87 17.89 -3.17 8.33
C ILE A 87 18.62 -3.25 9.68
N LYS A 88 18.59 -2.18 10.46
CA LYS A 88 19.31 -2.11 11.75
C LYS A 88 18.62 -2.84 12.90
N ASN A 89 17.29 -2.87 12.90
CA ASN A 89 16.46 -3.38 14.00
C ASN A 89 15.86 -4.77 13.71
N LYS A 90 16.57 -5.63 12.97
CA LYS A 90 16.12 -7.00 12.61
C LYS A 90 15.67 -7.81 13.83
N SER A 91 16.40 -7.71 14.94
CA SER A 91 16.14 -8.46 16.18
C SER A 91 14.81 -8.08 16.85
N SER A 92 14.21 -6.95 16.48
CA SER A 92 12.93 -6.49 17.01
C SER A 92 11.72 -7.05 16.25
N VAL A 93 11.95 -7.60 15.04
CA VAL A 93 10.93 -8.28 14.24
C VAL A 93 10.60 -9.60 14.90
N LYS A 94 9.30 -9.90 15.02
CA LYS A 94 8.76 -11.13 15.60
C LYS A 94 7.78 -11.77 14.63
N GLN A 95 7.47 -13.03 14.90
CA GLN A 95 6.36 -13.71 14.24
C GLN A 95 5.08 -12.89 14.35
N ASP A 96 4.26 -12.93 13.31
CA ASP A 96 2.96 -12.26 13.22
C ASP A 96 3.01 -10.70 13.21
N ASP A 97 4.21 -10.11 13.13
CA ASP A 97 4.35 -8.65 12.99
C ASP A 97 3.88 -8.16 11.61
N PHE A 98 3.39 -6.92 11.58
CA PHE A 98 3.27 -6.10 10.38
C PHE A 98 4.56 -5.31 10.21
N VAL A 99 5.33 -5.60 9.17
CA VAL A 99 6.61 -4.94 8.92
C VAL A 99 6.41 -3.80 7.93
N PHE A 100 6.69 -2.57 8.34
CA PHE A 100 6.59 -1.37 7.52
C PHE A 100 7.99 -0.84 7.19
N PHE A 101 8.30 -0.68 5.91
CA PHE A 101 9.53 -0.04 5.43
C PHE A 101 9.27 1.44 5.16
N ARG A 102 9.89 2.32 5.94
CA ARG A 102 9.82 3.77 5.72
C ARG A 102 11.00 4.22 4.88
N SER A 103 10.74 4.46 3.59
CA SER A 103 11.70 4.98 2.60
C SER A 103 11.46 6.45 2.23
N SER A 104 10.48 7.11 2.84
CA SER A 104 10.01 8.47 2.47
C SER A 104 9.53 8.61 1.02
N TRP A 105 9.28 7.50 0.30
CA TRP A 105 8.99 7.54 -1.15
C TRP A 105 7.69 8.26 -1.52
N SER A 106 6.74 8.35 -0.59
CA SER A 106 5.51 9.12 -0.75
C SER A 106 5.77 10.60 -1.06
N ASN A 107 6.95 11.14 -0.74
CA ASN A 107 7.32 12.51 -1.07
C ASN A 107 7.43 12.76 -2.59
N TYR A 108 7.59 11.70 -3.39
CA TYR A 108 7.67 11.78 -4.85
C TYR A 108 6.32 11.60 -5.57
N LEU A 109 5.21 11.47 -4.84
CA LEU A 109 3.87 11.29 -5.42
C LEU A 109 3.56 12.35 -6.49
N GLY A 110 3.18 11.89 -7.68
CA GLY A 110 2.89 12.75 -8.83
C GLY A 110 4.10 13.12 -9.69
N CYS A 111 5.32 12.77 -9.27
CA CYS A 111 6.53 12.92 -10.08
C CYS A 111 6.87 11.62 -10.82
N GLU A 112 7.58 11.71 -11.95
CA GLU A 112 8.02 10.51 -12.68
C GLU A 112 8.90 9.58 -11.83
N LYS A 113 9.73 10.17 -10.95
CA LYS A 113 10.57 9.43 -10.00
C LYS A 113 9.75 8.49 -9.10
N TYR A 114 8.47 8.75 -8.84
CA TYR A 114 7.62 7.87 -8.05
C TYR A 114 7.59 6.44 -8.59
N PHE A 115 7.62 6.28 -9.92
CA PHE A 115 7.59 4.99 -10.60
C PHE A 115 8.92 4.22 -10.51
N GLU A 116 9.99 4.85 -10.02
CA GLU A 116 11.30 4.23 -9.80
C GLU A 116 11.48 3.81 -8.34
N HIS A 117 10.38 3.41 -7.68
CA HIS A 117 10.36 3.08 -6.26
C HIS A 117 11.38 1.99 -5.88
N PRO A 118 11.93 2.03 -4.66
CA PRO A 118 12.81 0.99 -4.20
C PRO A 118 12.04 -0.34 -4.09
N GLU A 119 12.79 -1.43 -4.17
CA GLU A 119 12.30 -2.79 -4.00
C GLU A 119 13.09 -3.51 -2.89
N LEU A 120 12.54 -4.59 -2.36
CA LEU A 120 13.25 -5.43 -1.39
C LEU A 120 14.11 -6.45 -2.13
N SER A 121 15.33 -6.70 -1.64
CA SER A 121 16.14 -7.80 -2.15
C SER A 121 15.51 -9.17 -1.79
N PHE A 122 15.83 -10.20 -2.57
CA PHE A 122 15.37 -11.57 -2.30
C PHE A 122 15.78 -12.08 -0.91
N GLU A 123 16.98 -11.72 -0.43
CA GLU A 123 17.43 -12.08 0.92
C GLU A 123 16.53 -11.48 2.02
N VAL A 124 15.97 -10.27 1.83
CA VAL A 124 15.06 -9.64 2.78
C VAL A 124 13.71 -10.37 2.75
N ILE A 125 13.21 -10.71 1.56
CA ILE A 125 11.97 -11.48 1.41
C ILE A 125 12.10 -12.86 2.06
N GLU A 126 13.21 -13.57 1.83
CA GLU A 126 13.48 -14.88 2.43
C GLU A 126 13.58 -14.79 3.95
N TRP A 127 14.32 -13.81 4.47
CA TRP A 127 14.42 -13.57 5.91
C TRP A 127 13.05 -13.31 6.56
N LEU A 128 12.23 -12.42 5.98
CA LEU A 128 10.89 -12.11 6.50
C LEU A 128 9.94 -13.31 6.43
N SER A 129 10.01 -14.10 5.35
CA SER A 129 9.26 -15.34 5.20
C SER A 129 9.62 -16.35 6.30
N ASN A 130 10.92 -16.53 6.57
CA ASN A 130 11.42 -17.40 7.64
C ASN A 130 10.98 -16.92 9.04
N MET A 131 10.90 -15.61 9.24
CA MET A 131 10.37 -15.00 10.47
C MET A 131 8.85 -15.19 10.63
N LYS A 132 8.15 -15.64 9.58
CA LYS A 132 6.68 -15.83 9.58
C LYS A 132 5.95 -14.57 10.04
N ILE A 133 6.35 -13.43 9.49
CA ILE A 133 5.64 -12.18 9.69
C ILE A 133 4.22 -12.28 9.12
N ASN A 134 3.29 -11.46 9.61
CA ASN A 134 1.92 -11.50 9.15
C ASN A 134 1.70 -10.72 7.84
N MET A 135 2.31 -9.53 7.74
CA MET A 135 2.17 -8.64 6.58
C MET A 135 3.42 -7.78 6.40
N ILE A 136 3.70 -7.40 5.17
CA ILE A 136 4.79 -6.51 4.78
C ILE A 136 4.24 -5.31 4.00
N ARG A 137 4.81 -4.13 4.23
CA ARG A 137 4.49 -2.89 3.52
C ARG A 137 5.72 -2.04 3.29
#